data_AF-A0A2V8DES8-F1
#
_entry.id   AF-A0A2V8DES8-F1
#
_cell.length_a   1.000
_cell.length_b   1.000
_cell.length_c   1.000
_cell.angle_alpha   90.00
_cell.angle_beta   90.00
_cell.angle_gamma   90.00
#
_symmetry.space_group_name_H-M   'P 1'
#
loop_
_entity.id
_entity.type
_entity.pdbx_description
1 polymer ?
#
loop_
_entity_poly.entity_id
_entity_poly.type
_entity_poly.pdbx_seq_one_letter_code
_entity_poly.pdbx_strand_id
1 'polypeptide(L)'
;SLDDVMDAIDASAALVRLYRLESVRFGARELARIITACTDQVRLALGAIEQRKGVATHAIEINRLENEADRTHQEAVSRLFDDERDPIVVMKWKEALDFLEDATDRCEDVANVLEGVMVKHG
;
A
#
# COMPACT_ATOMS: atom_id res chain seq x y z
N SER A 1 -0.72 8.84 8.61
CA SER A 1 0.51 9.61 8.88
C SER A 1 1.67 8.93 8.16
N LEU A 2 2.87 9.54 8.05
CA LEU A 2 4.02 8.83 7.46
C LEU A 2 4.47 7.63 8.31
N ASP A 3 4.26 7.72 9.63
CA ASP A 3 4.53 6.64 10.57
C ASP A 3 3.60 5.44 10.28
N ASP A 4 2.31 5.71 10.03
CA ASP A 4 1.31 4.68 9.72
C ASP A 4 1.69 3.88 8.45
N VAL A 5 2.31 4.53 7.44
CA VAL A 5 2.84 3.85 6.25
C VAL A 5 3.97 2.89 6.64
N MET A 6 4.90 3.36 7.47
CA MET A 6 6.02 2.53 7.93
C MET A 6 5.53 1.35 8.79
N ASP A 7 4.58 1.59 9.68
CA ASP A 7 3.99 0.58 10.56
C ASP A 7 3.29 -0.52 9.76
N ALA A 8 2.52 -0.16 8.72
CA ALA A 8 1.86 -1.13 7.85
C ALA A 8 2.88 -2.00 7.08
N ILE A 9 3.98 -1.40 6.61
CA ILE A 9 5.09 -2.11 5.96
C ILE A 9 5.79 -3.06 6.94
N ASP A 10 6.09 -2.61 8.16
CA ASP A 10 6.74 -3.45 9.17
C ASP A 10 5.83 -4.59 9.63
N ALA A 11 4.53 -4.32 9.82
CA ALA A 11 3.52 -5.34 10.12
C ALA A 11 3.48 -6.41 9.01
N SER A 12 3.41 -6.00 7.74
CA SER A 12 3.47 -6.90 6.58
C SER A 12 4.74 -7.78 6.61
N ALA A 13 5.89 -7.17 6.86
CA ALA A 13 7.17 -7.88 6.92
C ALA A 13 7.29 -8.82 8.13
N ALA A 14 6.70 -8.46 9.27
CA ALA A 14 6.68 -9.27 10.47
C ALA A 14 5.88 -10.57 10.26
N LEU A 15 4.75 -10.51 9.54
CA LEU A 15 3.91 -11.67 9.26
C LEU A 15 4.64 -12.76 8.46
N VAL A 16 5.54 -12.38 7.55
CA VAL A 16 6.38 -13.35 6.81
C VAL A 16 7.11 -14.30 7.77
N ARG A 17 7.71 -13.75 8.84
CA ARG A 17 8.42 -14.54 9.85
C ARG A 17 7.46 -15.21 10.83
N LEU A 18 6.48 -14.47 11.34
CA LEU A 18 5.56 -14.95 12.37
C LEU A 18 4.73 -16.14 11.88
N TYR A 19 4.26 -16.08 10.64
CA TYR A 19 3.44 -17.13 10.03
C TYR A 19 4.22 -18.18 9.27
N ARG A 20 5.55 -18.02 9.18
CA ARG A 20 6.45 -18.88 8.41
C ARG A 20 5.95 -19.03 6.98
N LEU A 21 5.80 -17.90 6.30
CA LEU A 21 5.37 -17.88 4.90
C LEU A 21 6.56 -18.31 4.03
N GLU A 22 6.56 -19.57 3.59
CA GLU A 22 7.68 -20.17 2.85
C GLU A 22 7.61 -19.94 1.33
N SER A 23 6.44 -19.53 0.83
CA SER A 23 6.22 -19.19 -0.57
C SER A 23 5.65 -17.78 -0.68
N VAL A 24 5.66 -17.19 -1.88
CA VAL A 24 4.97 -15.92 -2.13
C VAL A 24 3.74 -16.20 -2.98
N ARG A 25 2.55 -15.84 -2.49
CA ARG A 25 1.30 -16.00 -3.24
C ARG A 25 1.09 -14.90 -4.28
N PHE A 26 0.15 -15.17 -5.17
CA PHE A 26 -0.32 -14.20 -6.16
C PHE A 26 -0.69 -12.86 -5.48
N GLY A 27 -0.45 -11.75 -6.18
CA GLY A 27 -0.70 -10.40 -5.67
C GLY A 27 0.37 -9.86 -4.71
N ALA A 28 0.90 -10.68 -3.79
CA ALA A 28 1.80 -10.18 -2.73
C ALA A 28 3.06 -9.45 -3.25
N ARG A 29 3.71 -9.96 -4.30
CA ARG A 29 4.88 -9.27 -4.91
C ARG A 29 4.50 -8.01 -5.67
N GLU A 30 3.30 -7.96 -6.23
CA GLU A 30 2.80 -6.79 -6.94
C GLU A 30 2.45 -5.69 -5.95
N LEU A 31 1.68 -6.01 -4.90
CA LEU A 31 1.39 -5.08 -3.81
C LEU A 31 2.68 -4.48 -3.21
N ALA A 32 3.69 -5.30 -2.92
CA ALA A 32 4.99 -4.80 -2.44
C ALA A 32 5.69 -3.83 -3.42
N ARG A 33 5.56 -4.05 -4.74
CA ARG A 33 6.06 -3.14 -5.76
C ARG A 33 5.26 -1.84 -5.81
N ILE A 34 3.94 -1.93 -5.69
CA ILE A 34 3.05 -0.76 -5.64
C ILE A 34 3.36 0.09 -4.41
N ILE A 35 3.52 -0.51 -3.21
CA ILE A 35 3.95 0.20 -2.00
C ILE A 35 5.26 0.97 -2.23
N THR A 36 6.24 0.32 -2.88
CA THR A 36 7.52 0.97 -3.20
C THR A 36 7.31 2.18 -4.12
N ALA A 37 6.47 2.05 -5.15
CA ALA A 37 6.15 3.16 -6.03
C ALA A 37 5.38 4.29 -5.30
N CYS A 38 4.42 3.95 -4.44
CA CYS A 38 3.66 4.92 -3.63
C CYS A 38 4.59 5.71 -2.71
N THR A 39 5.47 5.04 -1.97
CA THR A 39 6.42 5.69 -1.07
C THR A 39 7.40 6.61 -1.81
N ASP A 40 7.80 6.24 -3.03
CA ASP A 40 8.58 7.14 -3.90
C ASP A 40 7.79 8.40 -4.31
N GLN A 41 6.52 8.26 -4.67
CA GLN A 41 5.67 9.41 -4.98
C GLN A 41 5.43 10.29 -3.74
N VAL A 42 5.21 9.71 -2.56
CA VAL A 42 5.09 10.45 -1.29
C VAL A 42 6.36 11.28 -1.05
N ARG A 43 7.54 10.69 -1.23
CA ARG A 43 8.82 11.40 -1.09
C ARG A 43 8.94 12.56 -2.09
N LEU A 44 8.53 12.36 -3.34
CA LEU A 44 8.55 13.41 -4.36
C LEU A 44 7.54 14.53 -4.05
N ALA A 45 6.33 14.18 -3.60
CA ALA A 45 5.30 15.11 -3.18
C ALA A 45 5.77 16.00 -2.03
N LEU A 46 6.42 15.41 -1.01
CA LEU A 46 7.02 16.15 0.10
C LEU A 46 8.07 17.16 -0.37
N GLY A 47 8.97 16.79 -1.27
CA GLY A 47 9.95 17.70 -1.85
C GLY A 47 9.34 18.81 -2.71
N ALA A 48 8.18 18.56 -3.31
CA ALA A 48 7.44 19.53 -4.12
C ALA A 48 6.71 20.60 -3.28
N ILE A 49 6.52 20.39 -1.96
CA ILE A 49 5.87 21.34 -1.07
C ILE A 49 6.66 22.66 -1.00
N GLU A 50 7.99 22.59 -0.87
CA GLU A 50 8.84 23.79 -0.78
C GLU A 50 8.67 24.70 -2.00
N GLN A 51 8.51 24.11 -3.18
CA GLN A 51 8.33 24.82 -4.45
C GLN A 51 6.87 25.15 -4.74
N ARG A 52 5.93 24.68 -3.91
CA ARG A 52 4.47 24.82 -4.07
C ARG A 52 3.94 24.39 -5.45
N LYS A 53 4.65 23.49 -6.13
CA LYS A 53 4.35 23.09 -7.50
C LYS A 53 4.64 21.61 -7.69
N GLY A 54 3.71 20.89 -8.30
CA GLY A 54 3.87 19.47 -8.62
C GLY A 54 3.29 18.49 -7.59
N VAL A 55 2.88 18.96 -6.40
CA VAL A 55 2.25 18.11 -5.36
C VAL A 55 1.02 17.36 -5.91
N ALA A 56 0.13 18.05 -6.61
CA ALA A 56 -1.08 17.44 -7.18
C ALA A 56 -0.77 16.33 -8.21
N THR A 57 0.31 16.46 -8.97
CA THR A 57 0.73 15.42 -9.92
C THR A 57 1.12 14.13 -9.20
N HIS A 58 1.85 14.25 -8.09
CA HIS A 58 2.25 13.10 -7.29
C HIS A 58 1.06 12.49 -6.53
N ALA A 59 0.13 13.33 -6.03
CA ALA A 59 -1.09 12.84 -5.39
C ALA A 59 -1.98 12.04 -6.33
N ILE A 60 -2.17 12.51 -7.57
CA ILE A 60 -2.91 11.77 -8.62
C ILE A 60 -2.24 10.41 -8.90
N GLU A 61 -0.91 10.36 -8.96
CA GLU A 61 -0.20 9.11 -9.20
C GLU A 61 -0.32 8.14 -8.00
N ILE A 62 -0.31 8.64 -6.76
CA ILE A 62 -0.56 7.83 -5.57
C ILE A 62 -1.97 7.23 -5.61
N ASN A 63 -3.00 8.03 -5.92
CA ASN A 63 -4.36 7.52 -6.07
C ASN A 63 -4.48 6.47 -7.19
N ARG A 64 -3.77 6.66 -8.32
CA ARG A 64 -3.72 5.65 -9.40
C ARG A 64 -3.12 4.33 -8.92
N LEU A 65 -2.05 4.40 -8.13
CA LEU A 65 -1.35 3.25 -7.58
C LEU A 65 -2.16 2.54 -6.49
N GLU A 66 -2.82 3.28 -5.61
CA GLU A 66 -3.77 2.74 -4.61
C GLU A 66 -4.89 1.93 -5.32
N ASN A 67 -5.53 2.52 -6.33
CA ASN A 67 -6.56 1.82 -7.11
C ASN A 67 -6.01 0.54 -7.80
N GLU A 68 -4.73 0.51 -8.16
CA GLU A 68 -4.06 -0.67 -8.69
C GLU A 68 -3.80 -1.73 -7.62
N ALA A 69 -3.46 -1.31 -6.41
CA ALA A 69 -3.32 -2.19 -5.25
C ALA A 69 -4.66 -2.80 -4.82
N ASP A 70 -5.74 -2.02 -4.72
CA ASP A 70 -7.08 -2.52 -4.37
C ASP A 70 -7.53 -3.63 -5.36
N ARG A 71 -7.40 -3.40 -6.67
CA ARG A 71 -7.70 -4.43 -7.68
C ARG A 71 -6.84 -5.69 -7.52
N THR A 72 -5.54 -5.50 -7.27
CA THR A 72 -4.59 -6.60 -7.09
C THR A 72 -4.92 -7.41 -5.84
N HIS A 73 -5.28 -6.73 -4.74
CA HIS A 73 -5.70 -7.33 -3.48
C HIS A 73 -6.98 -8.13 -3.66
N GLN A 74 -8.03 -7.54 -4.25
CA GLN A 74 -9.30 -8.22 -4.50
C GLN A 74 -9.13 -9.50 -5.32
N GLU A 75 -8.32 -9.45 -6.38
CA GLU A 75 -8.01 -10.63 -7.19
C GLU A 75 -7.22 -11.68 -6.39
N ALA A 76 -6.24 -11.25 -5.59
CA ALA A 76 -5.45 -12.15 -4.76
C ALA A 76 -6.28 -12.83 -3.68
N VAL A 77 -7.18 -12.10 -3.03
CA VAL A 77 -8.12 -12.65 -2.05
C VAL A 77 -9.10 -13.61 -2.72
N SER A 78 -9.68 -13.27 -3.88
CA SER A 78 -10.57 -14.19 -4.60
C SER A 78 -9.87 -15.52 -4.90
N ARG A 79 -8.68 -15.47 -5.51
CA ARG A 79 -7.90 -16.68 -5.83
C ARG A 79 -7.51 -17.47 -4.59
N LEU A 80 -7.17 -16.78 -3.49
CA LEU A 80 -6.84 -17.43 -2.22
C LEU A 80 -8.00 -18.30 -1.72
N PHE A 81 -9.23 -17.80 -1.76
CA PHE A 81 -10.42 -18.53 -1.31
C PHE A 81 -10.87 -19.62 -2.29
N ASP A 82 -10.59 -19.47 -3.58
CA ASP A 82 -10.92 -20.47 -4.60
C ASP A 82 -9.97 -21.68 -4.55
N ASP A 83 -8.66 -21.42 -4.40
CA ASP A 83 -7.61 -22.43 -4.59
C ASP A 83 -7.17 -23.13 -3.29
N GLU A 84 -7.22 -22.43 -2.14
CA GLU A 84 -6.74 -22.99 -0.87
C GLU A 84 -7.85 -23.66 -0.06
N ARG A 85 -7.54 -24.82 0.53
CA ARG A 85 -8.48 -25.61 1.36
C ARG A 85 -8.10 -25.60 2.82
N ASP A 86 -6.86 -25.30 3.17
CA ASP A 86 -6.43 -25.13 4.55
C ASP A 86 -6.85 -23.74 5.08
N PRO A 87 -7.82 -23.65 6.00
CA PRO A 87 -8.28 -22.37 6.54
C PRO A 87 -7.19 -21.62 7.33
N ILE A 88 -6.20 -22.32 7.88
CA ILE A 88 -5.06 -21.68 8.55
C ILE A 88 -4.20 -20.96 7.52
N VAL A 89 -3.98 -21.55 6.36
CA VAL A 89 -3.23 -20.93 5.26
C VAL A 89 -4.02 -19.76 4.68
N VAL A 90 -5.33 -19.89 4.50
CA VAL A 90 -6.21 -18.78 4.08
C VAL A 90 -6.10 -17.61 5.05
N MET A 91 -6.24 -17.84 6.36
CA MET A 91 -6.16 -16.79 7.37
C MET A 91 -4.82 -16.05 7.34
N LYS A 92 -3.71 -16.80 7.30
CA LYS A 92 -2.35 -16.24 7.23
C LYS A 92 -2.14 -15.35 6.01
N TRP A 93 -2.56 -15.82 4.84
CA TRP A 93 -2.36 -15.08 3.59
C TRP A 93 -3.33 -13.94 3.42
N LYS A 94 -4.58 -14.08 3.87
CA LYS A 94 -5.54 -12.99 3.83
C LYS A 94 -5.03 -11.81 4.66
N GLU A 95 -4.60 -12.06 5.90
CA GLU A 95 -4.05 -11.00 6.75
C GLU A 95 -2.80 -10.37 6.14
N ALA A 96 -1.88 -11.16 5.59
CA ALA A 96 -0.70 -10.62 4.91
C ALA A 96 -1.04 -9.75 3.68
N LEU A 97 -2.04 -10.13 2.89
CA LEU A 97 -2.52 -9.34 1.76
C LEU A 97 -3.21 -8.06 2.23
N ASP A 98 -4.05 -8.13 3.27
CA ASP A 98 -4.73 -6.97 3.85
C ASP A 98 -3.71 -5.94 4.37
N PHE A 99 -2.65 -6.35 5.08
CA PHE A 99 -1.63 -5.40 5.54
C PHE A 99 -0.80 -4.77 4.41
N LEU A 100 -0.56 -5.52 3.33
CA LEU A 100 0.12 -4.98 2.16
C LEU A 100 -0.74 -3.93 1.44
N GLU A 101 -2.06 -4.11 1.41
CA GLU A 101 -3.00 -3.15 0.82
C GLU A 101 -3.19 -1.93 1.74
N ASP A 102 -3.31 -2.12 3.07
CA ASP A 102 -3.38 -1.02 4.04
C ASP A 102 -2.18 -0.08 3.92
N ALA A 103 -0.97 -0.60 3.66
CA ALA A 103 0.21 0.24 3.42
C ALA A 103 0.04 1.19 2.20
N THR A 104 -0.71 0.79 1.17
CA THR A 104 -1.01 1.64 0.02
C THR A 104 -2.10 2.66 0.32
N ASP A 105 -3.14 2.29 1.08
CA ASP A 105 -4.16 3.21 1.61
C ASP A 105 -3.53 4.31 2.49
N ARG A 106 -2.57 3.94 3.37
CA ARG A 106 -1.82 4.94 4.17
C ARG A 106 -1.01 5.90 3.32
N CYS A 107 -0.53 5.49 2.15
CA CYS A 107 0.14 6.41 1.23
C CYS A 107 -0.86 7.39 0.61
N GLU A 108 -2.07 6.95 0.29
CA GLU A 108 -3.16 7.80 -0.20
C GLU A 108 -3.60 8.81 0.87
N ASP A 109 -3.77 8.39 2.12
CA ASP A 109 -4.06 9.27 3.26
C ASP A 109 -3.05 10.42 3.35
N VAL A 110 -1.76 10.12 3.17
CA VAL A 110 -0.70 11.13 3.13
C VAL A 110 -0.89 12.07 1.95
N ALA A 111 -1.16 11.55 0.74
CA ALA A 111 -1.42 12.37 -0.44
C ALA A 111 -2.59 13.34 -0.24
N ASN A 112 -3.70 12.86 0.33
CA ASN A 112 -4.88 13.65 0.65
C ASN A 112 -4.57 14.82 1.60
N VAL A 113 -3.73 14.57 2.61
CA VAL A 113 -3.26 15.63 3.53
C VAL A 113 -2.39 16.66 2.79
N LEU A 114 -1.48 16.21 1.92
CA LEU A 114 -0.61 17.10 1.15
C LEU A 114 -1.40 18.00 0.19
N GLU A 115 -2.40 17.47 -0.50
CA GLU A 115 -3.31 18.27 -1.32
C GLU A 115 -4.09 19.28 -0.49
N GLY A 116 -4.58 18.88 0.68
CA GLY A 116 -5.28 19.78 1.61
C GLY A 116 -4.42 20.95 2.08
N VAL A 117 -3.12 20.73 2.32
CA VAL A 117 -2.16 21.81 2.64
C VAL A 117 -2.02 22.78 1.48
N MET A 118 -1.94 22.28 0.24
CA MET A 118 -1.82 23.12 -0.96
C MET A 118 -3.06 23.97 -1.22
N VAL A 119 -4.26 23.46 -0.94
CA VAL A 119 -5.51 24.23 -1.09
C VAL A 119 -5.63 25.31 0.00
N LYS A 120 -5.24 25.01 1.24
CA LYS A 120 -5.35 25.95 2.38
C LYS A 120 -4.32 27.07 2.37
N HIS A 121 -3.16 26.85 1.74
CA HIS A 121 -2.03 27.78 1.71
C HIS A 121 -1.66 28.24 0.29
N GLY A 122 -2.51 27.95 -0.70
CA GLY A 122 -2.40 28.36 -2.10
C GLY A 122 -2.97 29.74 -2.37
#